data_AF-A0A432DT32-F1
#
_entry.id   AF-A0A432DT32-F1
#
_cell.length_a   1.000
_cell.length_b   1.000
_cell.length_c   1.000
_cell.angle_alpha   90.00
_cell.angle_beta   90.00
_cell.angle_gamma   90.00
#
_symmetry.space_group_name_H-M   'P 1'
#
loop_
_entity.id
_entity.type
_entity.pdbx_description
1 polymer ?
#
loop_
_entity_poly.entity_id
_entity_poly.type
_entity_poly.pdbx_seq_one_letter_code
_entity_poly.pdbx_strand_id
1 'polypeptide(L)'
;MYFHEYCPTAYCSRISLFPDRFFQKEWVDFSVSSVPLSAWLGVLFLIFFGSIVAYLSYIWLLSVKPAALVSTHTYINPIVTVIAGWIVANQSINGGQLYGLVIILLGVLLTNVTKYFRLSKRSKVRLRRVRRFFNRTSKRYQPI
;
A
#
# COMPACT_ATOMS: atom_id res chain seq x y z
N MET A 1 -24.30 -2.66 -48.44
CA MET A 1 -25.55 -2.77 -47.64
C MET A 1 -25.68 -4.24 -47.26
N TYR A 2 -25.46 -4.73 -46.05
CA TYR A 2 -25.49 -4.12 -44.72
C TYR A 2 -24.37 -4.71 -43.84
N PHE A 3 -23.69 -3.84 -43.12
CA PHE A 3 -22.90 -4.14 -41.93
C PHE A 3 -23.91 -4.55 -40.85
N HIS A 4 -23.92 -5.81 -40.39
CA HIS A 4 -24.71 -6.22 -39.22
C HIS A 4 -23.77 -6.78 -38.15
N GLU A 5 -23.84 -6.12 -37.00
CA GLU A 5 -22.85 -6.10 -35.93
C GLU A 5 -22.63 -7.45 -35.24
N TYR A 6 -21.35 -7.79 -35.07
CA TYR A 6 -20.86 -8.59 -33.96
C TYR A 6 -21.17 -7.86 -32.65
N CYS A 7 -22.28 -8.22 -31.97
CA CYS A 7 -22.61 -7.63 -30.66
C CYS A 7 -22.27 -8.60 -29.50
N PRO A 8 -21.35 -8.22 -28.59
CA PRO A 8 -21.03 -8.94 -27.36
C PRO A 8 -22.13 -8.72 -26.30
N THR A 9 -23.29 -9.35 -26.49
CA THR A 9 -24.51 -9.09 -25.70
C THR A 9 -24.43 -9.50 -24.22
N ALA A 10 -23.53 -10.42 -23.83
CA ALA A 10 -23.36 -10.83 -22.44
C ALA A 10 -22.50 -9.85 -21.60
N TYR A 11 -21.57 -9.13 -22.23
CA TYR A 11 -20.72 -8.15 -21.56
C TYR A 11 -21.39 -6.77 -21.50
N CYS A 12 -22.06 -6.35 -22.58
CA CYS A 12 -22.72 -5.04 -22.65
C CYS A 12 -23.90 -4.95 -21.66
N SER A 13 -24.65 -6.04 -21.47
CA SER A 13 -25.75 -6.11 -20.49
C SER A 13 -25.27 -6.07 -19.03
N ARG A 14 -24.12 -6.67 -18.70
CA ARG A 14 -23.55 -6.65 -17.33
C ARG A 14 -23.04 -5.27 -16.91
N ILE A 15 -22.46 -4.51 -17.84
CA ILE A 15 -21.91 -3.17 -17.56
C ILE A 15 -23.04 -2.16 -17.36
N SER A 16 -24.08 -2.22 -18.20
CA SER A 16 -25.23 -1.31 -18.13
C SER A 16 -26.14 -1.56 -16.93
N LEU A 17 -26.26 -2.82 -16.48
CA LEU A 17 -27.09 -3.21 -15.33
C LEU A 17 -26.34 -3.19 -13.98
N PHE A 18 -25.02 -2.95 -13.99
CA PHE A 18 -24.21 -2.93 -12.77
C PHE A 18 -24.65 -1.84 -11.77
N PRO A 19 -24.84 -0.57 -12.17
CA PRO A 19 -25.23 0.47 -11.22
C PRO A 19 -26.64 0.25 -10.66
N ASP A 20 -27.57 -0.23 -11.47
CA ASP A 20 -28.97 -0.43 -11.06
C ASP A 20 -29.13 -1.61 -10.09
N ARG A 21 -28.42 -2.73 -10.34
CA ARG A 21 -28.52 -3.92 -9.49
C ARG A 21 -27.79 -3.78 -8.16
N PHE A 22 -26.70 -3.02 -8.13
CA PHE A 22 -25.89 -2.78 -6.92
C PHE A 22 -26.67 -2.01 -5.84
N PHE A 23 -27.58 -1.12 -6.25
CA PHE A 23 -28.35 -0.31 -5.31
C PHE A 23 -29.74 -0.85 -4.98
N GLN A 24 -30.41 -1.58 -5.88
CA GLN A 24 -31.82 -1.89 -5.68
C GLN A 24 -32.16 -3.28 -5.14
N LYS A 25 -31.31 -4.30 -5.32
CA LYS A 25 -31.70 -5.69 -5.02
C LYS A 25 -31.15 -6.28 -3.71
N GLU A 26 -29.95 -5.89 -3.29
CA GLU A 26 -29.32 -6.48 -2.09
C GLU A 26 -29.75 -5.79 -0.77
N TRP A 27 -30.15 -4.51 -0.81
CA TRP A 27 -30.57 -3.78 0.38
C TRP A 27 -32.01 -4.08 0.80
N VAL A 28 -32.88 -4.45 -0.15
CA VAL A 28 -34.32 -4.66 0.10
C VAL A 28 -34.59 -6.07 0.68
N ASP A 29 -33.76 -7.06 0.33
CA ASP A 29 -33.86 -8.44 0.82
C ASP A 29 -32.86 -8.79 1.94
N PHE A 30 -32.13 -7.81 2.50
CA PHE A 30 -31.15 -8.05 3.57
C PHE A 30 -31.85 -8.40 4.89
N SER A 31 -32.01 -9.70 5.15
CA SER A 31 -32.56 -10.21 6.40
C SER A 31 -31.46 -10.42 7.43
N VAL A 32 -31.41 -9.58 8.47
CA VAL A 32 -30.43 -9.68 9.58
C VAL A 32 -30.41 -11.07 10.23
N SER A 33 -31.57 -11.72 10.26
CA SER A 33 -31.79 -13.06 10.84
C SER A 33 -31.22 -14.22 9.99
N SER A 34 -30.93 -14.01 8.71
CA SER A 34 -30.32 -15.06 7.85
C SER A 34 -28.79 -15.04 7.88
N VAL A 35 -28.18 -14.03 8.52
CA VAL A 35 -26.71 -13.90 8.60
C VAL A 35 -26.17 -14.86 9.67
N PRO A 36 -25.23 -15.76 9.32
CA PRO A 36 -24.68 -16.71 10.28
C PRO A 36 -23.84 -16.03 11.36
N LEU A 37 -23.81 -16.61 12.56
CA LEU A 37 -23.06 -16.08 13.70
C LEU A 37 -21.56 -15.90 13.39
N SER A 38 -20.98 -16.76 12.55
CA SER A 38 -19.58 -16.66 12.11
C SER A 38 -19.28 -15.34 11.38
N ALA A 39 -20.23 -14.81 10.60
CA ALA A 39 -20.07 -13.53 9.91
C ALA A 39 -20.05 -12.37 10.92
N TRP A 40 -20.95 -12.39 11.91
CA TRP A 40 -20.97 -11.41 12.99
C TRP A 40 -19.69 -11.42 13.82
N LEU A 41 -19.18 -12.61 14.15
CA LEU A 41 -17.90 -12.76 14.85
C LEU A 41 -16.73 -12.28 13.99
N GLY A 42 -16.78 -12.49 12.67
CA GLY A 42 -15.78 -11.96 11.73
C GLY A 42 -15.75 -10.43 11.74
N VAL A 43 -16.92 -9.78 11.68
CA VAL A 43 -17.03 -8.32 11.78
C VAL A 43 -16.45 -7.82 13.10
N LEU A 44 -16.81 -8.47 14.20
CA LEU A 44 -16.33 -8.11 15.53
C LEU A 44 -14.79 -8.26 15.62
N PHE A 45 -14.24 -9.35 15.09
CA PHE A 45 -12.79 -9.56 14.99
C PHE A 45 -12.09 -8.44 14.22
N LEU A 46 -12.63 -8.03 13.06
CA LEU A 46 -12.11 -6.94 12.24
C LEU A 46 -12.16 -5.58 12.95
N ILE A 47 -13.21 -5.31 13.73
CA ILE A 47 -13.32 -4.08 14.53
C ILE A 47 -12.21 -4.04 15.59
N PHE A 48 -12.04 -5.11 16.36
CA PHE A 48 -11.07 -5.12 17.46
C PHE A 48 -9.63 -5.22 16.96
N PHE A 49 -9.30 -6.28 16.20
CA PHE A 49 -7.93 -6.54 15.76
C PHE A 49 -7.53 -5.73 14.54
N GLY A 50 -8.41 -5.61 13.56
CA GLY A 50 -8.13 -4.91 12.29
C GLY A 50 -8.12 -3.39 12.42
N SER A 51 -8.90 -2.83 13.34
CA SER A 51 -9.02 -1.37 13.53
C SER A 51 -8.44 -0.90 14.86
N ILE A 52 -9.04 -1.25 16.01
CA ILE A 52 -8.67 -0.65 17.30
C ILE A 52 -7.22 -0.95 17.66
N VAL A 53 -6.84 -2.23 17.72
CA VAL A 53 -5.49 -2.65 18.10
C VAL A 53 -4.46 -2.17 17.08
N ALA A 54 -4.75 -2.30 15.78
CA ALA A 54 -3.87 -1.84 14.71
C ALA A 54 -3.61 -0.32 14.79
N TYR A 55 -4.66 0.48 15.01
CA TYR A 55 -4.56 1.92 15.10
C TYR A 55 -3.85 2.39 16.37
N LEU A 56 -4.13 1.76 17.51
CA LEU A 56 -3.42 2.04 18.76
C LEU A 56 -1.93 1.71 18.64
N SER A 57 -1.58 0.58 18.03
CA SER A 57 -0.19 0.23 17.74
C SER A 57 0.47 1.25 16.80
N TYR A 58 -0.27 1.79 15.83
CA TYR A 58 0.22 2.82 14.92
C TYR A 58 0.53 4.14 15.66
N ILE A 59 -0.37 4.60 16.53
CA ILE A 59 -0.16 5.80 17.35
C ILE A 59 1.04 5.61 18.29
N TRP A 60 1.15 4.45 18.94
CA TRP A 60 2.27 4.14 19.81
C TRP A 60 3.60 4.09 19.03
N LEU A 61 3.61 3.53 17.81
CA LEU A 61 4.82 3.51 16.99
C LEU A 61 5.27 4.92 16.58
N LEU A 62 4.32 5.82 16.32
CA LEU A 62 4.62 7.22 16.00
C LEU A 62 5.21 8.00 17.19
N SER A 63 4.94 7.60 18.43
CA SER A 63 5.54 8.24 19.60
C SER A 63 6.98 7.80 19.86
N VAL A 64 7.37 6.59 19.43
CA VAL A 64 8.70 6.01 19.69
C VAL A 64 9.66 6.13 18.49
N LYS A 65 9.17 6.22 17.25
CA LYS A 65 10.00 6.26 16.04
C LYS A 65 9.61 7.42 15.11
N PRO A 66 10.58 8.03 14.39
CA PRO A 66 10.29 9.08 13.43
C PRO A 66 9.37 8.55 12.30
N ALA A 67 8.31 9.30 11.98
CA ALA A 67 7.26 8.96 11.02
C ALA A 67 7.77 8.57 9.60
N ALA A 68 9.01 8.90 9.27
CA ALA A 68 9.65 8.50 8.02
C ALA A 68 9.78 6.97 7.85
N LEU A 69 9.99 6.21 8.94
CA LEU A 69 10.04 4.74 8.87
C LEU A 69 8.66 4.13 8.61
N VAL A 70 7.62 4.75 9.17
CA VAL A 70 6.23 4.29 9.04
C VAL A 70 5.77 4.37 7.59
N SER A 71 6.14 5.39 6.80
CA SER A 71 5.80 5.42 5.37
C SER A 71 6.40 4.25 4.55
N THR A 72 7.46 3.60 5.06
CA THR A 72 8.14 2.51 4.34
C THR A 72 7.47 1.15 4.56
N HIS A 73 6.67 0.99 5.63
CA HIS A 73 5.99 -0.29 5.92
C HIS A 73 4.93 -0.61 4.86
N THR A 74 4.28 0.41 4.29
CA THR A 74 3.22 0.26 3.29
C THR A 74 3.72 -0.42 2.02
N TYR A 75 5.02 -0.34 1.75
CA TYR A 75 5.67 -1.01 0.61
C TYR A 75 5.84 -2.52 0.81
N ILE A 76 5.83 -2.97 2.07
CA ILE A 76 6.00 -4.38 2.43
C ILE A 76 4.63 -5.09 2.45
N ASN A 77 3.52 -4.35 2.57
CA ASN A 77 2.16 -4.89 2.62
C ASN A 77 1.84 -5.85 1.45
N PRO A 78 2.14 -5.54 0.16
CA PRO A 78 1.87 -6.48 -0.93
C PRO A 78 2.61 -7.81 -0.80
N ILE A 79 3.86 -7.78 -0.31
CA ILE A 79 4.68 -8.99 -0.10
C ILE A 79 4.06 -9.84 1.00
N VAL A 80 3.77 -9.22 2.15
CA VAL A 80 3.19 -9.90 3.30
C VAL A 80 1.85 -10.52 2.94
N THR A 81 1.00 -9.81 2.19
CA THR A 81 -0.31 -10.31 1.76
C THR A 81 -0.18 -11.52 0.83
N VAL A 82 0.76 -11.53 -0.12
CA VAL A 82 0.94 -12.69 -1.02
C VAL A 82 1.47 -13.90 -0.27
N ILE A 83 2.44 -13.71 0.63
CA ILE A 83 2.97 -14.80 1.47
C ILE A 83 1.89 -15.34 2.41
N ALA A 84 1.14 -14.45 3.08
CA ALA A 84 0.06 -14.84 3.96
C ALA A 84 -1.06 -15.57 3.19
N GLY A 85 -1.41 -15.12 1.98
CA GLY A 85 -2.37 -15.80 1.12
C GLY A 85 -1.91 -17.20 0.71
N TRP A 86 -0.62 -17.38 0.40
CA TRP A 86 -0.06 -18.69 0.09
C TRP A 86 -0.12 -19.65 1.28
N ILE A 87 0.24 -19.19 2.48
CA ILE A 87 0.27 -20.01 3.70
C ILE A 87 -1.14 -20.29 4.25
N VAL A 88 -1.99 -19.27 4.34
CA VAL A 88 -3.31 -19.36 5.00
C VAL A 88 -4.37 -19.94 4.07
N ALA A 89 -4.37 -19.55 2.78
CA ALA A 89 -5.35 -20.05 1.82
C ALA A 89 -4.88 -21.31 1.07
N ASN A 90 -3.63 -21.76 1.30
CA ASN A 90 -3.01 -22.95 0.70
C ASN A 90 -3.13 -23.01 -0.84
N GLN A 91 -3.23 -21.83 -1.48
CA GLN A 91 -3.44 -21.71 -2.92
C GLN A 91 -2.11 -21.83 -3.67
N SER A 92 -2.07 -22.62 -4.75
CA SER A 92 -0.91 -22.67 -5.63
C SER A 92 -0.72 -21.33 -6.35
N ILE A 93 0.44 -20.69 -6.18
CA ILE A 93 0.74 -19.41 -6.82
C ILE A 93 0.83 -19.61 -8.34
N ASN A 94 -0.09 -18.98 -9.08
CA ASN A 94 -0.09 -19.02 -10.54
C ASN A 94 0.90 -17.98 -11.11
N GLY A 95 1.45 -18.22 -12.30
CA GLY A 95 2.42 -17.33 -12.97
C GLY A 95 1.90 -15.89 -13.15
N GLY A 96 0.59 -15.71 -13.37
CA GLY A 96 -0.02 -14.38 -13.44
C GLY A 96 0.02 -13.61 -12.11
N GLN A 97 -0.08 -14.31 -10.98
CA GLN A 97 0.00 -13.72 -9.63
C GLN A 97 1.43 -13.24 -9.34
N LEU A 98 2.43 -14.03 -9.77
CA LEU A 98 3.84 -13.67 -9.74
C LEU A 98 4.14 -12.44 -10.62
N TYR A 99 3.58 -12.38 -11.82
CA TYR A 99 3.74 -11.22 -12.71
C TYR A 99 3.15 -9.94 -12.09
N GLY A 100 1.96 -10.02 -11.51
CA GLY A 100 1.34 -8.92 -10.78
C GLY A 100 2.18 -8.45 -9.58
N LEU A 101 2.73 -9.39 -8.80
CA LEU A 101 3.64 -9.09 -7.69
C LEU A 101 4.87 -8.32 -8.18
N VAL A 102 5.50 -8.75 -9.27
CA VAL A 102 6.68 -8.09 -9.86
C VAL A 102 6.36 -6.65 -10.27
N ILE A 103 5.21 -6.42 -10.92
CA ILE A 103 4.77 -5.07 -11.32
C ILE A 103 4.60 -4.15 -10.10
N ILE A 104 3.92 -4.62 -9.05
CA ILE A 104 3.70 -3.84 -7.83
C ILE A 104 5.04 -3.49 -7.17
N LEU A 105 5.94 -4.46 -7.05
CA LEU A 105 7.28 -4.25 -6.47
C LEU A 105 8.12 -3.26 -7.27
N LEU A 106 8.06 -3.32 -8.61
CA LEU A 106 8.68 -2.34 -9.49
C LEU A 106 8.14 -0.93 -9.24
N GLY A 107 6.82 -0.77 -9.13
CA GLY A 107 6.19 0.51 -8.82
C GLY A 107 6.63 1.06 -7.46
N VAL A 108 6.64 0.21 -6.44
CA VAL A 108 7.13 0.54 -5.10
C VAL A 108 8.58 1.01 -5.14
N LEU A 109 9.47 0.27 -5.82
CA LEU A 109 10.88 0.62 -5.94
C LEU A 109 11.05 1.98 -6.63
N LEU A 110 10.33 2.21 -7.74
CA LEU A 110 10.37 3.48 -8.48
C LEU A 110 10.00 4.68 -7.60
N THR A 111 8.93 4.55 -6.79
CA THR A 111 8.50 5.63 -5.89
C THR A 111 9.54 5.90 -4.78
N ASN A 112 10.22 4.87 -4.28
CA ASN A 112 11.18 5.02 -3.20
C ASN A 112 12.55 5.55 -3.67
N VAL A 113 13.02 5.14 -4.86
CA VAL A 113 14.29 5.60 -5.45
C VAL A 113 14.38 7.13 -5.50
N THR A 114 13.26 7.83 -5.70
CA THR A 114 13.22 9.30 -5.67
C THR A 114 13.56 9.92 -4.30
N LYS A 115 13.24 9.25 -3.18
CA LYS A 115 13.63 9.69 -1.82
C LYS A 115 15.13 9.51 -1.59
N TYR A 116 15.72 8.39 -2.03
CA TYR A 116 17.17 8.16 -1.96
C TYR A 116 17.95 9.23 -2.75
N PHE A 117 17.48 9.58 -3.95
CA PHE A 117 18.08 10.65 -4.76
C PHE A 117 17.99 12.04 -4.09
N ARG A 118 16.95 12.34 -3.30
CA ARG A 118 16.81 13.64 -2.60
C ARG A 118 17.62 13.77 -1.31
N LEU A 119 17.97 12.68 -0.63
CA LEU A 119 18.81 12.70 0.58
C LEU A 119 20.25 13.18 0.29
N SER A 120 20.74 12.97 -0.93
CA SER A 120 22.06 13.45 -1.38
C SER A 120 22.20 14.98 -1.33
N LYS A 121 21.10 15.75 -1.50
CA LYS A 121 21.14 17.22 -1.38
C LYS A 121 21.26 17.72 0.06
N ARG A 122 20.66 17.06 1.07
CA ARG A 122 20.73 17.50 2.48
C ARG A 122 22.13 17.29 3.07
N SER A 123 22.81 16.19 2.73
CA SER A 123 24.21 15.95 3.14
C SER A 123 25.18 17.00 2.59
N LYS A 124 24.97 17.48 1.35
CA LYS A 124 25.76 18.59 0.79
C LYS A 124 25.65 19.87 1.62
N VAL A 125 24.51 20.15 2.28
CA VAL A 125 24.34 21.37 3.11
C VAL A 125 25.09 21.24 4.44
N ARG A 126 25.04 20.07 5.10
CA ARG A 126 25.80 19.82 6.34
C ARG A 126 27.31 19.80 6.07
N LEU A 127 27.75 19.16 4.98
CA LEU A 127 29.15 19.19 4.52
C LEU A 127 29.61 20.60 4.16
N ARG A 128 28.78 21.41 3.49
CA ARG A 128 29.10 22.83 3.22
C ARG A 128 29.26 23.66 4.49
N ARG A 129 28.52 23.34 5.56
CA ARG A 129 28.62 24.04 6.85
C ARG A 129 29.87 23.63 7.63
N VAL A 130 30.17 22.34 7.69
CA VAL A 130 31.37 21.80 8.37
C VAL A 130 32.65 22.20 7.63
N ARG A 131 32.66 22.12 6.29
CA ARG A 131 33.80 22.56 5.48
C ARG A 131 34.11 24.05 5.66
N ARG A 132 33.09 24.90 5.82
CA ARG A 132 33.28 26.33 6.11
C ARG A 132 33.95 26.57 7.46
N PHE A 133 33.64 25.75 8.46
CA PHE A 133 34.26 25.84 9.78
C PHE A 133 35.72 25.39 9.74
N PHE A 134 36.00 24.24 9.13
CA PHE A 134 37.35 23.70 9.02
C PHE A 134 38.28 24.58 8.17
N ASN A 135 37.76 25.19 7.09
CA ASN A 135 38.56 26.11 6.27
C ASN A 135 38.93 27.40 7.03
N ARG A 136 38.16 27.76 8.06
CA ARG A 136 38.42 28.93 8.91
C ARG A 136 39.47 28.65 9.98
N THR A 137 39.56 27.40 10.45
CA THR A 137 40.57 26.97 11.43
C THR A 137 41.89 26.54 10.77
N SER A 138 41.86 26.08 9.52
CA SER A 138 43.06 25.67 8.78
C SER A 138 43.98 26.83 8.38
N LYS A 139 43.51 28.09 8.37
CA LYS A 139 44.29 29.24 7.85
C LYS A 139 45.22 29.89 8.89
N ARG A 140 45.65 29.16 9.93
CA ARG A 140 46.36 29.75 11.08
C ARG A 140 47.72 29.15 11.44
N TYR A 141 48.34 28.36 10.57
CA TYR A 141 49.72 27.91 10.75
C TYR A 141 50.49 28.00 9.43
N GLN A 142 51.11 29.15 9.20
CA GLN A 142 52.31 29.25 8.40
C GLN A 142 53.42 29.70 9.35
N PRO A 143 54.25 28.78 9.89
CA PRO A 143 55.50 29.17 10.50
C PRO A 143 56.46 29.65 9.40
N ILE A 144 57.15 30.73 9.74
CA ILE A 144 58.08 31.53 8.93
C ILE A 144 59.37 30.74 8.73
#